data_AF-A0A356TAY9-F1
#
_entry.id   AF-A0A356TAY9-F1
#
_cell.length_a   1.000
_cell.length_b   1.000
_cell.length_c   1.000
_cell.angle_alpha   90.00
_cell.angle_beta   90.00
_cell.angle_gamma   90.00
#
_symmetry.space_group_name_H-M   'P 1'
#
loop_
_entity.id
_entity.type
_entity.pdbx_description
1 polymer ?
#
loop_
_entity_poly.entity_id
_entity_poly.type
_entity_poly.pdbx_seq_one_letter_code
_entity_poly.pdbx_strand_id
1 'polypeptide(L)'
;MRYARRTMTSSDEVEKHILAVDRKLREGREVDSGDKRLDLSALYKRYGWGNGPTPLSDKAQQALKIADRTSDERWSRSFQDGTNLGIYRSNIGYYWVLRYDSAVSAHLLVHAGTAADVEQKYGR
;
A
#
# COMPACT_ATOMS: atom_id res chain seq x y z
N MET A 1 17.46 10.08 -9.30
CA MET A 1 17.64 9.42 -7.99
C MET A 1 16.95 8.05 -8.03
N ARG A 2 17.72 6.95 -7.89
CA ARG A 2 17.16 5.59 -7.76
C ARG A 2 16.67 5.42 -6.33
N TYR A 3 15.36 5.48 -6.11
CA TYR A 3 14.76 5.16 -4.82
C TYR A 3 14.99 3.67 -4.53
N ALA A 4 15.58 3.35 -3.38
CA ALA A 4 15.79 1.97 -2.97
C ALA A 4 14.43 1.32 -2.69
N ARG A 5 14.00 0.43 -3.59
CA ARG A 5 12.81 -0.39 -3.43
C ARG A 5 13.12 -1.49 -2.43
N ARG A 6 12.50 -1.49 -1.25
CA ARG A 6 12.65 -2.58 -0.29
C ARG A 6 11.65 -3.68 -0.60
N THR A 7 12.15 -4.82 -1.05
CA THR A 7 11.36 -6.04 -1.24
C THR A 7 11.15 -6.71 0.12
N MET A 8 9.89 -6.77 0.54
CA MET A 8 9.50 -7.40 1.79
C MET A 8 9.21 -8.88 1.56
N THR A 9 9.66 -9.73 2.48
CA THR A 9 9.69 -11.18 2.26
C THR A 9 8.70 -11.98 3.12
N SER A 10 8.11 -11.34 4.13
CA SER A 10 6.99 -11.88 4.91
C SER A 10 5.90 -10.84 5.19
N SER A 11 4.68 -11.30 5.46
CA SER A 11 3.57 -10.43 5.88
C SER A 11 3.87 -9.70 7.20
N ASP A 12 4.51 -10.39 8.15
CA ASP A 12 4.91 -9.82 9.44
C ASP A 12 5.92 -8.67 9.28
N GLU A 13 6.85 -8.77 8.30
CA GLU A 13 7.79 -7.70 7.99
C GLU A 13 7.06 -6.47 7.47
N VAL A 14 6.09 -6.68 6.56
CA VAL A 14 5.26 -5.60 6.02
C VAL A 14 4.43 -4.95 7.11
N GLU A 15 3.74 -5.73 7.94
CA GLU A 15 2.93 -5.23 9.05
C GLU A 15 3.77 -4.36 9.99
N LYS A 16 4.90 -4.89 10.47
CA LYS A 16 5.79 -4.17 11.39
C LYS A 16 6.31 -2.88 10.75
N HIS A 17 6.62 -2.90 9.46
CA HIS A 17 7.11 -1.73 8.75
C HIS A 17 6.03 -0.66 8.59
N ILE A 18 4.82 -1.04 8.16
CA ILE A 18 3.67 -0.12 8.08
C ILE A 18 3.43 0.55 9.43
N LEU A 19 3.36 -0.23 10.51
CA LEU A 19 3.14 0.30 11.85
C LEU A 19 4.27 1.23 12.32
N ALA A 20 5.52 0.93 11.97
CA ALA A 20 6.66 1.76 12.31
C ALA A 20 6.63 3.11 11.57
N VAL A 21 6.33 3.09 10.27
CA VAL A 21 6.19 4.31 9.46
C VAL A 21 5.05 5.18 9.98
N ASP A 22 3.86 4.60 10.15
CA ASP A 22 2.68 5.32 10.57
C ASP A 22 2.85 5.93 11.97
N ARG A 23 3.51 5.20 12.88
CA ARG A 23 3.83 5.70 14.22
C ARG A 23 4.78 6.91 14.16
N LYS A 24 5.87 6.82 13.38
CA LYS A 24 6.80 7.95 13.20
C LYS A 24 6.07 9.18 12.69
N LEU A 25 5.22 9.02 11.67
CA LEU A 25 4.45 10.13 11.10
C LEU A 25 3.47 10.73 12.11
N ARG A 26 2.79 9.90 12.90
CA ARG A 26 1.89 10.36 13.97
C ARG A 26 2.63 11.16 15.04
N GLU A 27 3.87 10.79 15.33
CA GLU A 27 4.77 11.48 16.25
C GLU A 27 5.39 12.76 15.64
N GLY A 28 5.02 13.13 14.40
CA GLY A 28 5.58 14.28 13.69
C GLY A 28 7.03 14.10 13.24
N ARG A 29 7.53 12.85 13.23
CA ARG A 29 8.90 12.52 12.81
C ARG A 29 8.98 12.34 11.31
N GLU A 30 10.12 12.73 10.74
CA GLU A 30 10.40 12.52 9.33
C GLU A 30 10.58 11.02 9.03
N VAL A 31 10.12 10.61 7.84
CA VAL A 31 10.24 9.24 7.34
C VAL A 31 10.73 9.28 5.91
N ASP A 32 11.79 8.50 5.65
CA ASP A 32 12.40 8.37 4.34
C ASP A 32 11.41 7.95 3.26
N SER A 33 11.61 8.50 2.06
CA SER A 33 10.79 8.16 0.89
C SER A 33 10.81 6.68 0.53
N GLY A 34 11.93 5.98 0.78
CA GLY A 34 12.04 4.53 0.59
C GLY A 34 11.17 3.73 1.56
N ASP A 35 11.07 4.16 2.81
CA ASP A 35 10.23 3.50 3.82
C ASP A 35 8.74 3.67 3.53
N LYS A 36 8.36 4.71 2.79
CA LYS A 36 6.99 4.96 2.33
C LYS A 36 6.59 4.12 1.10
N ARG A 37 7.46 3.24 0.60
CA ARG A 37 7.19 2.40 -0.58
C ARG A 37 7.70 0.99 -0.40
N LEU A 38 6.77 0.04 -0.30
CA LEU A 38 7.04 -1.37 -0.11
C LEU A 38 6.80 -2.15 -1.39
N ASP A 39 7.65 -3.13 -1.65
CA ASP A 39 7.45 -4.09 -2.72
C ASP A 39 6.93 -5.41 -2.17
N LEU A 40 5.71 -5.76 -2.60
CA LEU A 40 4.98 -6.95 -2.18
C LEU A 40 5.02 -8.07 -3.22
N SER A 41 5.77 -7.91 -4.32
CA SER A 41 5.77 -8.86 -5.44
C SER A 41 6.19 -10.27 -5.00
N ALA A 42 7.13 -10.37 -4.05
CA ALA A 42 7.55 -11.64 -3.46
C ALA A 42 6.42 -12.29 -2.64
N LEU A 43 5.62 -11.50 -1.93
CA LEU A 43 4.49 -12.00 -1.13
C LEU A 43 3.34 -12.49 -1.99
N TYR A 44 3.05 -11.78 -3.09
CA TYR A 44 2.05 -12.23 -4.06
C TYR A 44 2.40 -13.62 -4.63
N LYS A 45 3.67 -13.83 -5.00
CA LYS A 45 4.17 -15.14 -5.45
C LYS A 45 4.13 -16.18 -4.34
N ARG A 46 4.61 -15.83 -3.14
CA ARG A 46 4.75 -16.77 -2.01
C ARG A 46 3.42 -17.24 -1.45
N TYR A 47 2.48 -16.33 -1.26
CA TYR A 47 1.20 -16.61 -0.61
C TYR A 47 0.06 -16.83 -1.59
N GLY A 48 0.29 -16.68 -2.90
CA GLY A 48 -0.74 -16.83 -3.92
C GLY A 48 -1.86 -15.81 -3.77
N TRP A 49 -1.54 -14.56 -3.38
CA TRP A 49 -2.54 -13.50 -3.19
C TRP A 49 -3.20 -13.01 -4.47
N GLY A 50 -2.76 -13.51 -5.62
CA GLY A 50 -3.33 -13.25 -6.94
C GLY A 50 -2.24 -13.28 -8.01
N ASN A 51 -2.67 -13.27 -9.27
CA ASN A 51 -1.81 -13.12 -10.44
C ASN A 51 -2.16 -11.80 -11.14
N GLY A 52 -1.16 -10.99 -11.50
CA GLY A 52 -1.38 -9.74 -12.23
C GLY A 52 -1.94 -8.59 -11.39
N PRO A 53 -2.66 -7.62 -12.01
CA PRO A 53 -3.13 -6.39 -11.36
C PRO A 53 -4.37 -6.63 -10.47
N THR A 54 -4.27 -7.49 -9.46
CA THR A 54 -5.39 -7.77 -8.56
C THR A 54 -5.25 -7.05 -7.22
N PRO A 55 -6.34 -6.49 -6.67
CA PRO A 55 -6.36 -5.98 -5.30
C PRO A 55 -5.89 -7.02 -4.27
N LEU A 56 -5.58 -6.60 -3.04
CA LEU A 56 -5.33 -7.51 -1.94
C LEU A 56 -6.61 -8.31 -1.65
N SER A 57 -6.51 -9.63 -1.69
CA SER A 57 -7.56 -10.52 -1.18
C SER A 57 -7.77 -10.31 0.33
N ASP A 58 -8.91 -10.74 0.86
CA ASP A 58 -9.21 -10.64 2.30
C ASP A 58 -8.16 -11.35 3.15
N LYS A 59 -7.67 -12.51 2.69
CA LYS A 59 -6.57 -13.24 3.33
C LYS A 59 -5.28 -12.40 3.40
N ALA A 60 -4.99 -11.63 2.35
CA ALA A 60 -3.84 -10.74 2.32
C ALA A 60 -4.03 -9.53 3.26
N GLN A 61 -5.22 -8.93 3.27
CA GLN A 61 -5.57 -7.84 4.18
C GLN A 61 -5.46 -8.27 5.65
N GLN A 62 -5.97 -9.45 5.99
CA GLN A 62 -5.84 -10.06 7.32
C GLN A 62 -4.37 -10.32 7.68
N ALA A 63 -3.59 -10.88 6.76
CA ALA A 63 -2.17 -11.16 6.99
C ALA A 63 -1.33 -9.89 7.20
N LEU A 64 -1.70 -8.77 6.57
CA LEU A 64 -1.04 -7.48 6.74
C LEU A 64 -1.63 -6.63 7.87
N LYS A 65 -2.68 -7.15 8.56
CA LYS A 65 -3.49 -6.44 9.57
C LYS A 65 -3.92 -5.05 9.11
N ILE A 66 -4.41 -4.99 7.89
CA ILE A 66 -5.01 -3.79 7.32
C ILE A 66 -6.51 -3.87 7.61
N ALA A 67 -7.07 -2.77 8.11
CA ALA A 67 -8.43 -2.72 8.63
C ALA A 67 -9.50 -2.74 7.54
N ASP A 68 -9.23 -2.04 6.43
CA ASP A 68 -10.18 -1.93 5.32
C ASP A 68 -9.47 -1.67 4.00
N ARG A 69 -10.00 -2.28 2.93
CA ARG A 69 -9.91 -1.73 1.59
C ARG A 69 -11.01 -0.68 1.46
N THR A 70 -10.65 0.56 1.15
CA THR A 70 -11.68 1.55 0.86
C THR A 70 -12.46 1.15 -0.40
N SER A 71 -13.78 1.06 -0.25
CA SER A 71 -14.75 0.99 -1.34
C SER A 71 -15.27 2.37 -1.72
N ASP A 72 -14.69 3.46 -1.18
CA ASP A 72 -15.16 4.82 -1.43
C ASP A 72 -15.03 5.17 -2.92
N GLU A 73 -16.19 5.23 -3.59
CA GLU A 73 -16.32 5.46 -5.01
C GLU A 73 -15.72 6.82 -5.44
N ARG A 74 -15.56 7.78 -4.51
CA ARG A 74 -14.91 9.06 -4.80
C ARG A 74 -13.49 8.88 -5.33
N TRP A 75 -12.80 7.81 -4.95
CA TRP A 75 -11.42 7.53 -5.37
C TRP A 75 -11.36 6.53 -6.53
N SER A 76 -12.51 6.03 -7.00
CA SER A 76 -12.62 4.99 -8.02
C SER A 76 -12.00 5.39 -9.37
N ARG A 77 -12.07 6.67 -9.73
CA ARG A 77 -11.44 7.22 -10.95
C ARG A 77 -9.93 7.03 -10.97
N SER A 78 -9.28 7.08 -9.80
CA SER A 78 -7.84 6.85 -9.68
C SER A 78 -7.45 5.37 -9.90
N PHE A 79 -8.41 4.45 -9.96
CA PHE A 79 -8.20 3.04 -10.27
C PHE A 79 -8.50 2.68 -11.73
N GLN A 80 -9.04 3.62 -12.54
CA GLN A 80 -9.49 3.35 -13.91
C GLN A 80 -8.33 3.09 -14.89
N ASP A 81 -7.14 3.62 -14.61
CA ASP A 81 -5.94 3.38 -15.43
C ASP A 81 -5.29 2.00 -15.18
N GLY A 82 -5.84 1.20 -14.27
CA GLY A 82 -5.35 -0.13 -13.90
C GLY A 82 -4.00 -0.11 -13.14
N THR A 83 -3.46 1.07 -12.83
CA THR A 83 -2.18 1.22 -12.13
C THR A 83 -2.37 1.18 -10.62
N ASN A 84 -3.42 1.81 -10.10
CA ASN A 84 -3.78 1.71 -8.69
C ASN A 84 -4.81 0.59 -8.53
N LEU A 85 -4.57 -0.33 -7.60
CA LEU A 85 -5.40 -1.52 -7.40
C LEU A 85 -6.33 -1.40 -6.18
N GLY A 86 -6.00 -0.52 -5.26
CA GLY A 86 -6.81 -0.24 -4.08
C GLY A 86 -6.08 0.65 -3.10
N ILE A 87 -6.85 1.25 -2.21
CA ILE A 87 -6.33 2.02 -1.08
C ILE A 87 -6.75 1.29 0.20
N TYR A 88 -5.81 1.19 1.12
CA TYR A 88 -5.89 0.35 2.30
C TYR A 88 -5.61 1.17 3.54
N ARG A 89 -6.37 0.96 4.60
CA ARG A 89 -6.19 1.68 5.86
C ARG A 89 -5.46 0.81 6.87
N SER A 90 -4.35 1.30 7.39
CA SER A 90 -3.67 0.66 8.51
C SER A 90 -4.50 0.79 9.80
N ASN A 91 -4.21 -0.04 10.80
CA ASN A 91 -4.87 0.03 12.11
C ASN A 91 -4.62 1.34 12.88
N ILE A 92 -3.63 2.13 12.48
CA ILE A 92 -3.34 3.45 13.09
C ILE A 92 -4.06 4.58 12.33
N GLY A 93 -4.71 4.26 11.21
CA GLY A 93 -5.60 5.15 10.48
C GLY A 93 -4.98 5.87 9.28
N TYR A 94 -3.75 5.53 8.92
CA TYR A 94 -3.09 6.03 7.70
C TYR A 94 -3.43 5.15 6.50
N TYR A 95 -3.37 5.74 5.33
CA TYR A 95 -3.74 5.11 4.08
C TYR A 95 -2.52 4.73 3.26
N TRP A 96 -2.62 3.60 2.58
CA TRP A 96 -1.60 3.02 1.72
C TRP A 96 -2.23 2.60 0.39
N VAL A 97 -1.66 3.03 -0.72
CA VAL A 97 -2.16 2.69 -2.07
C VAL A 97 -1.38 1.48 -2.59
N LEU A 98 -2.10 0.40 -2.91
CA LEU A 98 -1.54 -0.68 -3.71
C LEU A 98 -1.53 -0.25 -5.17
N ARG A 99 -0.38 -0.39 -5.80
CA ARG A 99 -0.16 -0.11 -7.22
C ARG A 99 0.43 -1.33 -7.90
N TYR A 100 0.12 -1.51 -9.18
CA TYR A 100 0.76 -2.48 -10.04
C TYR A 100 1.48 -1.76 -11.16
N ASP A 101 2.79 -2.02 -11.25
CA ASP A 101 3.62 -1.56 -12.35
C ASP A 101 3.75 -2.71 -13.36
N SER A 102 3.03 -2.59 -14.48
CA SER A 102 2.98 -3.63 -15.51
C SER A 102 4.30 -3.81 -16.24
N ALA A 103 5.11 -2.74 -16.38
CA ALA A 103 6.39 -2.79 -17.08
C ALA A 103 7.40 -3.70 -16.37
N VAL A 104 7.31 -3.79 -15.05
CA VAL A 104 8.17 -4.64 -14.21
C VAL A 104 7.40 -5.73 -13.46
N SER A 105 6.12 -5.92 -13.78
CA SER A 105 5.21 -6.90 -13.17
C SER A 105 5.26 -6.89 -11.63
N ALA A 106 5.03 -5.73 -11.04
CA ALA A 106 5.43 -5.50 -9.66
C ALA A 106 4.35 -4.82 -8.80
N HIS A 107 4.09 -5.39 -7.62
CA HIS A 107 3.10 -4.91 -6.65
C HIS A 107 3.76 -4.01 -5.62
N LEU A 108 3.27 -2.79 -5.52
CA LEU A 108 3.84 -1.74 -4.70
C LEU A 108 2.80 -1.21 -3.73
N LEU A 109 3.12 -1.23 -2.44
CA LEU A 109 2.28 -0.58 -1.43
C LEU A 109 2.94 0.74 -1.04
N VAL A 110 2.26 1.85 -1.30
CA VAL A 110 2.80 3.21 -1.17
C VAL A 110 2.01 3.99 -0.14
N HIS A 111 2.69 4.56 0.85
CA HIS A 111 2.05 5.39 1.86
C HIS A 111 1.40 6.61 1.20
N ALA A 112 0.11 6.82 1.48
CA ALA A 112 -0.74 7.82 0.87
C ALA A 112 -1.04 9.00 1.80
N GLY A 113 -0.85 8.83 3.11
CA GLY A 113 -1.12 9.88 4.10
C GLY A 113 -2.39 9.62 4.90
N THR A 114 -2.96 10.71 5.39
CA THR A 114 -4.25 10.76 6.07
C THR A 114 -5.42 10.72 5.07
N ALA A 115 -6.65 10.66 5.56
CA ALA A 115 -7.84 10.78 4.70
C ALA A 115 -7.84 12.08 3.88
N ALA A 116 -7.41 13.20 4.47
CA ALA A 116 -7.35 14.49 3.80
C ALA A 116 -6.30 14.51 2.68
N ASP A 117 -5.12 13.91 2.92
CA ASP A 117 -4.07 13.79 1.89
C ASP A 117 -4.54 12.93 0.71
N VAL A 118 -5.24 11.83 1.02
CA VAL A 118 -5.82 10.94 0.00
C VAL A 118 -6.90 11.66 -0.79
N GLU A 119 -7.81 12.38 -0.14
CA GLU A 119 -8.87 13.14 -0.81
C GLU A 119 -8.30 14.23 -1.73
N GLN A 120 -7.31 15.00 -1.26
CA GLN A 120 -6.64 16.01 -2.07
C GLN A 120 -5.99 15.42 -3.33
N LYS A 121 -5.42 14.22 -3.21
CA LYS A 121 -4.63 13.59 -4.26
C LYS A 121 -5.45 12.74 -5.23
N TYR A 122 -6.51 12.08 -4.76
CA TYR A 122 -7.25 11.04 -5.49
C TYR A 122 -8.76 11.29 -5.61
N GLY A 123 -9.30 12.32 -4.95
CA GLY A 123 -10.75 12.61 -4.88
C GLY A 123 -11.27 13.69 -5.84
N ARG A 124 -10.54 14.04 -6.91
CA ARG A 124 -11.00 14.99 -7.94
C ARG A 124 -11.59 14.29 -9.16
#